data_AF-A0A6J7G3H8-F1
#
_entry.id   AF-A0A6J7G3H8-F1
#
_cell.length_a   1.000
_cell.length_b   1.000
_cell.length_c   1.000
_cell.angle_alpha   90.00
_cell.angle_beta   90.00
_cell.angle_gamma   90.00
#
_symmetry.space_group_name_H-M   'P 1'
#
loop_
_entity.id
_entity.type
_entity.pdbx_description
1 polymer ?
#
loop_
_entity_poly.entity_id
_entity_poly.type
_entity_poly.pdbx_seq_one_letter_code
_entity_poly.pdbx_strand_id
1 'polypeptide(L)'
;MLIGSKVQHNAAALRTALLGKKMVRFEAPLMDSLLPQVGRTIEEVRNLNKSIEIIWDNGIVLNTRMKMMSSWDVYRDGDTWRKDAARADVLIEVQDWVAVCFNTPEIDVYHDFDPRRHPILGKLGPDLSHVDADIEEAVDRMMEYEERDETVAEVLLDQRVVRGVSNVFRCEILWACEMHPWANIGTLKRAECRELLTLAHEMLQNADTSLDHLAIYGRQGKSCARCGVVAKVNHHGEANRVLYWCAGCQTSHEPLVRPNFTPLYIERDVSMGDSHPAAKQFMSEIISLRDVG
;
A
#
# COMPACT_ATOMS: atom_id res chain seq x y z
N MET A 1 -15.91 5.23 -25.02
CA MET A 1 -15.52 5.06 -23.61
C MET A 1 -14.63 6.24 -23.23
N LEU A 2 -15.01 7.04 -22.23
CA LEU A 2 -14.20 8.19 -21.79
C LEU A 2 -12.87 7.67 -21.22
N ILE A 3 -11.76 8.36 -21.50
CA ILE A 3 -10.42 7.95 -21.04
C ILE A 3 -10.42 7.70 -19.52
N GLY A 4 -11.09 8.55 -18.73
CA GLY A 4 -11.17 8.41 -17.27
C GLY A 4 -11.77 7.09 -16.79
N SER A 5 -12.81 6.56 -17.45
CA SER A 5 -13.41 5.27 -17.04
C SER A 5 -12.49 4.09 -17.34
N LYS A 6 -11.70 4.18 -18.41
CA LYS A 6 -10.69 3.17 -18.77
C LYS A 6 -9.51 3.19 -17.79
N VAL A 7 -9.04 4.38 -17.41
CA VAL A 7 -7.96 4.54 -16.42
C VAL A 7 -8.39 3.97 -15.06
N GLN A 8 -9.62 4.27 -14.63
CA GLN A 8 -10.18 3.72 -13.39
C GLN A 8 -10.26 2.19 -13.43
N HIS A 9 -10.72 1.61 -14.54
CA HIS A 9 -10.78 0.16 -14.71
C HIS A 9 -9.39 -0.49 -14.65
N ASN A 10 -8.42 0.08 -15.39
CA ASN A 10 -7.04 -0.39 -15.40
C ASN A 10 -6.40 -0.32 -14.00
N ALA A 11 -6.57 0.79 -13.28
CA ALA A 11 -6.06 0.94 -11.93
C ALA A 11 -6.67 -0.10 -10.96
N ALA A 12 -7.96 -0.39 -11.07
CA ALA A 12 -8.60 -1.44 -10.27
C ALA A 12 -8.06 -2.84 -10.58
N ALA A 13 -7.83 -3.15 -11.86
CA ALA A 13 -7.23 -4.40 -12.28
C ALA A 13 -5.78 -4.55 -11.76
N LEU A 14 -4.98 -3.49 -11.87
CA LEU A 14 -3.62 -3.43 -11.35
C LEU A 14 -3.59 -3.59 -9.83
N ARG A 15 -4.48 -2.94 -9.08
CA ARG A 15 -4.58 -3.14 -7.62
C ARG A 15 -4.87 -4.60 -7.28
N THR A 16 -5.73 -5.26 -8.05
CA THR A 16 -6.05 -6.67 -7.83
C THR A 16 -4.86 -7.58 -8.10
N ALA A 17 -4.07 -7.27 -9.15
CA ALA A 17 -2.98 -8.11 -9.61
C ALA A 17 -1.65 -7.86 -8.88
N LEU A 18 -1.36 -6.62 -8.47
CA LEU A 18 -0.03 -6.20 -8.06
C LEU A 18 0.10 -5.81 -6.58
N LEU A 19 -0.97 -5.32 -5.97
CA LEU A 19 -0.91 -4.68 -4.65
C LEU A 19 -0.44 -5.68 -3.57
N GLY A 20 0.58 -5.29 -2.81
CA GLY A 20 1.16 -6.12 -1.75
C GLY A 20 2.12 -7.22 -2.23
N LYS A 21 2.36 -7.35 -3.53
CA LYS A 21 3.25 -8.38 -4.08
C LYS A 21 4.64 -7.84 -4.36
N LYS A 22 5.64 -8.71 -4.19
CA LYS A 22 7.03 -8.44 -4.59
C LYS A 22 7.18 -8.54 -6.10
N MET A 23 7.83 -7.54 -6.68
CA MET A 23 8.15 -7.52 -8.10
C MET A 23 9.33 -8.45 -8.38
N VAL A 24 9.16 -9.40 -9.29
CA VAL A 24 10.20 -10.37 -9.69
C VAL A 24 10.88 -10.00 -11.01
N ARG A 25 10.22 -9.19 -11.85
CA ARG A 25 10.77 -8.67 -13.10
C ARG A 25 10.20 -7.30 -13.43
N PHE A 26 11.05 -6.46 -13.99
CA PHE A 26 10.69 -5.14 -14.52
C PHE A 26 11.37 -4.94 -15.87
N GLU A 27 10.61 -4.51 -16.88
CA GLU A 27 11.17 -4.09 -18.17
C GLU A 27 10.54 -2.77 -18.61
N ALA A 28 11.37 -1.83 -19.03
CA ALA A 28 10.95 -0.57 -19.64
C ALA A 28 12.01 -0.15 -20.68
N PRO A 29 11.97 -0.68 -21.91
CA PRO A 29 13.07 -0.57 -22.87
C PRO A 29 13.45 0.85 -23.28
N LEU A 30 12.53 1.81 -23.12
CA LEU A 30 12.70 3.22 -23.51
C LEU A 30 13.12 4.12 -22.34
N MET A 31 13.41 3.55 -21.16
CA MET A 31 13.82 4.29 -19.97
C MET A 31 15.30 4.09 -19.66
N ASP A 32 16.01 5.20 -19.55
CA ASP A 32 17.47 5.21 -19.41
C ASP A 32 17.96 5.53 -17.97
N SER A 33 17.07 5.87 -17.03
CA SER A 33 17.47 6.20 -15.66
C SER A 33 16.37 6.00 -14.63
N LEU A 34 16.79 5.66 -13.39
CA LEU A 34 15.97 5.32 -12.21
C LEU A 34 14.88 4.27 -12.49
N LEU A 35 15.13 3.02 -12.08
CA LEU A 35 14.20 1.92 -12.30
C LEU A 35 13.69 1.35 -10.97
N PRO A 36 12.43 0.90 -10.91
CA PRO A 36 11.98 0.00 -9.86
C PRO A 36 12.92 -1.20 -9.71
N GLN A 37 13.26 -1.56 -8.47
CA GLN A 37 14.18 -2.65 -8.18
C GLN A 37 13.43 -3.96 -7.98
N VAL A 38 13.93 -5.05 -8.57
CA VAL A 38 13.43 -6.40 -8.28
C VAL A 38 13.52 -6.69 -6.78
N GLY A 39 12.53 -7.40 -6.24
CA GLY A 39 12.37 -7.71 -4.82
C GLY A 39 11.56 -6.68 -4.03
N ARG A 40 11.31 -5.49 -4.59
CA ARG A 40 10.51 -4.45 -3.94
C ARG A 40 9.01 -4.76 -4.00
N THR A 41 8.30 -4.42 -2.94
CA THR A 41 6.85 -4.62 -2.82
C THR A 41 6.11 -3.45 -3.43
N ILE A 42 5.08 -3.73 -4.25
CA ILE A 42 4.18 -2.69 -4.76
C ILE A 42 3.19 -2.33 -3.65
N GLU A 43 3.32 -1.14 -3.10
CA GLU A 43 2.51 -0.68 -1.97
C GLU A 43 1.23 -0.02 -2.42
N GLU A 44 1.24 0.71 -3.53
CA GLU A 44 0.09 1.54 -3.91
C GLU A 44 -0.05 1.64 -5.43
N VAL A 45 -1.30 1.74 -5.88
CA VAL A 45 -1.63 2.10 -7.26
C VAL A 45 -2.62 3.26 -7.23
N ARG A 46 -2.20 4.43 -7.69
CA ARG A 46 -3.03 5.65 -7.72
C ARG A 46 -3.64 5.84 -9.09
N ASN A 47 -4.88 6.32 -9.11
CA ASN A 47 -5.56 6.76 -10.31
C ASN A 47 -5.64 8.30 -10.27
N LEU A 48 -4.99 8.96 -11.22
CA LEU A 48 -4.97 10.42 -11.36
C LEU A 48 -5.74 10.87 -12.60
N ASN A 49 -6.84 10.18 -12.92
CA ASN A 49 -7.75 10.40 -14.07
C ASN A 49 -7.12 10.16 -15.45
N LYS A 50 -6.00 10.81 -15.75
CA LYS A 50 -5.24 10.69 -17.00
C LYS A 50 -3.88 10.01 -16.81
N SER A 51 -3.54 9.61 -15.60
CA SER A 51 -2.35 8.79 -15.34
C SER A 51 -2.61 7.75 -14.27
N ILE A 52 -1.78 6.73 -14.28
CA ILE A 52 -1.70 5.71 -13.24
C ILE A 52 -0.29 5.77 -12.65
N GLU A 53 -0.22 5.88 -11.33
CA GLU A 53 1.03 5.73 -10.59
C GLU A 53 1.07 4.37 -9.90
N ILE A 54 2.21 3.69 -9.97
CA ILE A 54 2.52 2.49 -9.20
C ILE A 54 3.68 2.86 -8.27
N ILE A 55 3.50 2.66 -6.97
CA ILE A 55 4.46 3.06 -5.94
C ILE A 55 5.00 1.82 -5.22
N TRP A 56 6.32 1.76 -5.08
CA TRP A 56 7.02 0.70 -4.35
C TRP A 56 7.42 1.12 -2.94
N ASP A 57 7.73 0.14 -2.10
CA ASP A 57 8.12 0.30 -0.69
C ASP A 57 9.35 1.19 -0.45
N ASN A 58 10.24 1.28 -1.42
CA ASN A 58 11.39 2.19 -1.39
C ASN A 58 11.08 3.63 -1.86
N GLY A 59 9.80 3.96 -2.10
CA GLY A 59 9.37 5.29 -2.51
C GLY A 59 9.58 5.61 -4.00
N ILE A 60 9.98 4.63 -4.82
CA ILE A 60 9.98 4.78 -6.28
C ILE A 60 8.54 4.81 -6.78
N VAL A 61 8.26 5.73 -7.69
CA VAL A 61 6.98 5.90 -8.38
C VAL A 61 7.19 5.73 -9.86
N LEU A 62 6.47 4.80 -10.47
CA LEU A 62 6.28 4.73 -11.92
C LEU A 62 4.97 5.44 -12.27
N ASN A 63 5.06 6.54 -13.00
CA ASN A 63 3.92 7.26 -13.53
C ASN A 63 3.75 6.96 -15.03
N THR A 64 2.55 6.55 -15.42
CA THR A 64 2.18 6.29 -16.82
C THR A 64 1.04 7.20 -17.24
N ARG A 65 1.27 8.12 -18.19
CA ARG A 65 0.21 9.00 -18.68
C ARG A 65 -0.62 8.30 -19.76
N MET A 66 -1.88 8.09 -19.44
CA MET A 66 -2.81 7.29 -20.23
C MET A 66 -3.44 8.12 -21.36
N LYS A 67 -3.08 7.81 -22.60
CA LYS A 67 -3.74 8.34 -23.81
C LYS A 67 -4.82 7.38 -24.31
N MET A 68 -5.53 7.77 -25.36
CA MET A 68 -6.66 7.01 -25.93
C MET A 68 -6.30 5.55 -26.25
N MET A 69 -5.12 5.32 -26.85
CA MET A 69 -4.62 3.99 -27.22
C MET A 69 -3.85 3.29 -26.11
N SER A 70 -3.50 4.00 -25.03
CA SER A 70 -2.75 3.45 -23.91
C SER A 70 -3.61 2.48 -23.11
N SER A 71 -2.99 1.42 -22.59
CA SER A 71 -3.68 0.44 -21.76
C SER A 71 -2.70 -0.28 -20.85
N TRP A 72 -3.15 -0.54 -19.63
CA TRP A 72 -2.58 -1.57 -18.78
C TRP A 72 -3.45 -2.81 -18.89
N ASP A 73 -2.84 -3.92 -19.29
CA ASP A 73 -3.48 -5.22 -19.30
C ASP A 73 -2.82 -6.09 -18.23
N VAL A 74 -3.60 -6.93 -17.55
CA VAL A 74 -3.10 -7.89 -16.55
C VAL A 74 -3.39 -9.31 -17.04
N TYR A 75 -2.39 -10.17 -16.89
CA TYR A 75 -2.38 -11.57 -17.34
C TYR A 75 -1.96 -12.46 -16.18
N ARG A 76 -2.45 -13.71 -16.13
CA ARG A 76 -1.85 -14.70 -15.25
C ARG A 76 -0.49 -15.12 -15.80
N ASP A 77 0.38 -15.60 -14.92
CA ASP A 77 1.62 -16.22 -15.38
C ASP A 77 1.33 -17.38 -16.35
N GLY A 78 2.07 -17.40 -17.46
CA GLY A 78 1.87 -18.34 -18.57
C GLY A 78 0.74 -18.01 -19.56
N ASP A 79 -0.10 -16.99 -19.32
CA ASP A 79 -1.16 -16.60 -20.25
C ASP A 79 -0.59 -16.02 -21.57
N THR A 80 -1.23 -16.36 -22.69
CA THR A 80 -0.93 -15.72 -23.97
C THR A 80 -1.43 -14.28 -24.01
N TRP A 81 -0.56 -13.34 -24.36
CA TRP A 81 -0.93 -11.92 -24.41
C TRP A 81 -1.86 -11.64 -25.58
N ARG A 82 -2.84 -10.74 -25.36
CA ARG A 82 -3.80 -10.34 -26.39
C ARG A 82 -3.19 -9.41 -27.44
N LYS A 83 -2.05 -8.81 -27.12
CA LYS A 83 -1.34 -7.82 -27.93
C LYS A 83 0.09 -8.28 -28.17
N ASP A 84 0.67 -7.79 -29.26
CA ASP A 84 2.06 -8.04 -29.62
C ASP A 84 3.00 -7.54 -28.52
N ALA A 85 3.93 -8.39 -28.09
CA ALA A 85 4.94 -8.08 -27.09
C ALA A 85 5.86 -6.92 -27.54
N ALA A 86 6.05 -6.73 -28.85
CA ALA A 86 6.84 -5.61 -29.38
C ALA A 86 6.23 -4.23 -29.08
N ARG A 87 4.97 -4.18 -28.62
CA ARG A 87 4.26 -2.94 -28.25
C ARG A 87 4.26 -2.67 -26.74
N ALA A 88 4.92 -3.53 -25.96
CA ALA A 88 5.03 -3.36 -24.52
C ALA A 88 6.02 -2.24 -24.21
N ASP A 89 5.55 -1.18 -23.55
CA ASP A 89 6.41 -0.09 -23.09
C ASP A 89 6.90 -0.34 -21.67
N VAL A 90 6.09 -0.99 -20.84
CA VAL A 90 6.44 -1.40 -19.47
C VAL A 90 5.91 -2.80 -19.20
N LEU A 91 6.70 -3.64 -18.54
CA LEU A 91 6.30 -4.91 -17.97
C LEU A 91 6.66 -4.96 -16.49
N ILE A 92 5.70 -5.40 -15.68
CA ILE A 92 5.86 -5.69 -14.26
C ILE A 92 5.40 -7.13 -14.04
N GLU A 93 6.30 -7.98 -13.55
CA GLU A 93 5.98 -9.35 -13.16
C GLU A 93 6.03 -9.46 -11.64
N VAL A 94 5.00 -10.09 -11.08
CA VAL A 94 4.88 -10.46 -9.67
C VAL A 94 4.42 -11.92 -9.59
N GLN A 95 4.33 -12.48 -8.39
CA GLN A 95 3.78 -13.83 -8.21
C GLN A 95 2.35 -13.95 -8.79
N ASP A 96 2.19 -14.91 -9.70
CA ASP A 96 0.98 -15.27 -10.45
C ASP A 96 0.48 -14.27 -11.50
N TRP A 97 1.13 -13.12 -11.67
CA TRP A 97 0.63 -12.04 -12.54
C TRP A 97 1.71 -11.32 -13.34
N VAL A 98 1.35 -10.98 -14.57
CA VAL A 98 2.11 -10.09 -15.45
C VAL A 98 1.24 -8.89 -15.80
N ALA A 99 1.69 -7.69 -15.46
CA ALA A 99 1.06 -6.44 -15.85
C ALA A 99 1.88 -5.79 -16.97
N VAL A 100 1.22 -5.46 -18.09
CA VAL A 100 1.89 -4.90 -19.27
C VAL A 100 1.21 -3.59 -19.68
N CYS A 101 2.02 -2.54 -19.80
CA CYS A 101 1.60 -1.25 -20.34
C CYS A 101 1.89 -1.20 -21.84
N PHE A 102 0.89 -0.82 -22.63
CA PHE A 102 1.00 -0.72 -24.09
C PHE A 102 0.64 0.67 -24.59
N ASN A 103 1.39 1.16 -25.57
CA ASN A 103 1.24 2.43 -26.29
C ASN A 103 1.15 3.66 -25.36
N THR A 104 2.07 3.76 -24.41
CA THR A 104 2.18 4.86 -23.43
C THR A 104 3.45 5.67 -23.71
N PRO A 105 3.35 6.81 -24.44
CA PRO A 105 4.53 7.57 -24.85
C PRO A 105 5.12 8.47 -23.75
N GLU A 106 4.48 8.53 -22.58
CA GLU A 106 4.89 9.38 -21.47
C GLU A 106 4.92 8.52 -20.20
N ILE A 107 6.13 8.07 -19.88
CA ILE A 107 6.45 7.23 -18.72
C ILE A 107 7.53 7.97 -17.94
N ASP A 108 7.28 8.24 -16.67
CA ASP A 108 8.22 8.91 -15.78
C ASP A 108 8.47 8.03 -14.56
N VAL A 109 9.72 7.99 -14.09
CA VAL A 109 10.05 7.39 -12.79
C VAL A 109 10.71 8.44 -11.91
N TYR A 110 10.19 8.58 -10.70
CA TYR A 110 10.70 9.53 -9.70
C TYR A 110 10.56 8.96 -8.30
N HIS A 111 11.11 9.69 -7.31
CA HIS A 111 10.86 9.41 -5.91
C HIS A 111 9.65 10.20 -5.41
N ASP A 112 8.70 9.53 -4.75
CA ASP A 112 7.75 10.21 -3.87
C ASP A 112 8.57 10.68 -2.67
N PHE A 113 8.87 11.98 -2.58
CA PHE A 113 9.70 12.49 -1.50
C PHE A 113 8.93 12.39 -0.18
N ASP A 114 9.28 11.38 0.61
CA ASP A 114 8.91 11.30 2.02
C ASP A 114 10.16 11.55 2.87
N PRO A 115 10.20 12.66 3.63
CA PRO A 115 11.24 12.92 4.63
C PRO A 115 11.53 11.70 5.52
N ARG A 116 10.49 10.97 5.95
CA ARG A 116 10.60 9.81 6.85
C ARG A 116 11.24 8.59 6.16
N ARG A 117 11.31 8.56 4.82
CA ARG A 117 11.99 7.51 4.05
C ARG A 117 13.37 7.91 3.55
N HIS A 118 13.78 9.18 3.69
CA HIS A 118 15.00 9.69 3.08
C HIS A 118 16.21 9.66 4.04
N PRO A 119 17.31 8.95 3.69
CA PRO A 119 18.52 8.85 4.56
C PRO A 119 19.24 10.18 4.82
N ILE A 120 18.92 11.24 4.07
CA ILE A 120 19.55 12.57 4.23
C ILE A 120 19.21 13.19 5.59
N LEU A 121 18.09 12.79 6.22
CA LEU A 121 17.60 13.41 7.45
C LEU A 121 18.11 12.77 8.75
N GLY A 122 18.98 11.75 8.68
CA GLY A 122 19.59 11.18 9.88
C GLY A 122 20.16 9.78 9.69
N LYS A 123 20.73 9.24 10.78
CA LYS A 123 21.23 7.86 10.79
C LYS A 123 20.06 6.89 10.67
N LEU A 124 20.11 6.01 9.68
CA LEU A 124 19.13 4.94 9.48
C LEU A 124 19.02 4.02 10.70
N GLY A 125 17.80 3.52 10.93
CA GLY A 125 17.49 2.50 11.94
C GLY A 125 17.89 1.09 11.50
N PRO A 126 17.78 0.10 12.41
CA PRO A 126 17.96 -1.31 12.11
C PRO A 126 17.02 -1.78 10.99
N ASP A 127 17.49 -2.67 10.12
CA ASP A 127 16.68 -3.28 9.06
C ASP A 127 16.12 -4.62 9.52
N LEU A 128 14.82 -4.66 9.84
CA LEU A 128 14.17 -5.85 10.39
C LEU A 128 14.03 -6.99 9.38
N SER A 129 14.31 -6.75 8.09
CA SER A 129 14.38 -7.83 7.11
C SER A 129 15.68 -8.63 7.20
N HIS A 130 16.69 -8.14 7.94
CA HIS A 130 17.94 -8.87 8.18
C HIS A 130 17.82 -9.77 9.41
N VAL A 131 18.36 -10.99 9.32
CA VAL A 131 18.32 -11.99 10.41
C VAL A 131 18.98 -11.50 11.72
N ASP A 132 20.01 -10.66 11.61
CA ASP A 132 20.77 -10.14 12.75
C ASP A 132 20.31 -8.71 13.14
N ALA A 133 19.06 -8.35 12.87
CA ALA A 133 18.53 -7.03 13.18
C ALA A 133 18.54 -6.75 14.70
N ASP A 134 19.07 -5.59 15.10
CA ASP A 134 19.01 -5.15 16.49
C ASP A 134 17.62 -4.56 16.82
N ILE A 135 16.73 -5.41 17.32
CA ILE A 135 15.37 -5.01 17.70
C ILE A 135 15.39 -4.03 18.87
N GLU A 136 16.34 -4.15 19.81
CA GLU A 136 16.40 -3.26 20.97
C GLU A 136 16.82 -1.84 20.58
N GLU A 137 17.73 -1.67 19.60
CA GLU A 137 18.04 -0.35 19.03
C GLU A 137 16.78 0.29 18.42
N ALA A 138 15.95 -0.48 17.70
CA ALA A 138 14.70 0.04 17.15
C ALA A 138 13.68 0.40 18.25
N VAL A 139 13.60 -0.41 19.32
CA VAL A 139 12.78 -0.09 20.50
C VAL A 139 13.23 1.20 21.16
N ASP A 140 14.54 1.39 21.35
CA ASP A 140 15.11 2.62 21.93
C ASP A 140 14.72 3.83 21.07
N ARG A 141 14.88 3.74 19.75
CA ARG A 141 14.49 4.81 18.82
C ARG A 141 12.98 5.12 18.85
N MET A 142 12.11 4.12 18.99
CA MET A 142 10.66 4.34 19.19
C MET A 142 10.35 5.03 20.52
N MET A 143 11.05 4.65 21.59
CA MET A 143 10.88 5.24 22.92
C MET A 143 11.41 6.67 23.01
N GLU A 144 12.45 6.99 22.24
CA GLU A 144 13.10 8.31 22.18
C GLU A 144 12.55 9.21 21.07
N TYR A 145 11.52 8.76 20.33
CA TYR A 145 10.92 9.52 19.24
C TYR A 145 10.44 10.90 19.74
N GLU A 146 10.89 11.98 19.07
CA GLU A 146 10.72 13.37 19.54
C GLU A 146 9.25 13.82 19.53
N GLU A 147 8.54 13.54 18.44
CA GLU A 147 7.12 13.88 18.25
C GLU A 147 6.24 12.83 18.92
N ARG A 148 6.06 12.95 20.25
CA ARG A 148 5.32 11.94 21.05
C ARG A 148 3.84 11.81 20.70
N ASP A 149 3.25 12.76 19.97
CA ASP A 149 1.89 12.71 19.44
C ASP A 149 1.79 12.10 18.04
N GLU A 150 2.92 11.79 17.40
CA GLU A 150 2.93 11.04 16.13
C GLU A 150 2.35 9.64 16.34
N THR A 151 1.65 9.18 15.32
CA THR A 151 1.00 7.88 15.27
C THR A 151 2.01 6.75 15.10
N VAL A 152 1.77 5.62 15.77
CA VAL A 152 2.58 4.40 15.61
C VAL A 152 2.66 3.95 14.14
N ALA A 153 1.61 4.19 13.35
CA ALA A 153 1.58 3.85 11.93
C ALA A 153 2.52 4.71 11.06
N GLU A 154 2.82 5.95 11.43
CA GLU A 154 3.87 6.74 10.76
C GLU A 154 5.26 6.42 11.31
N VAL A 155 5.39 6.23 12.63
CA VAL A 155 6.68 5.85 13.25
C VAL A 155 7.22 4.54 12.67
N LEU A 156 6.35 3.56 12.40
CA LEU A 156 6.73 2.31 11.73
C LEU A 156 7.24 2.48 10.29
N LEU A 157 6.96 3.60 9.63
CA LEU A 157 7.49 3.90 8.29
C LEU A 157 8.75 4.76 8.30
N ASP A 158 9.10 5.35 9.46
CA ASP A 158 10.30 6.16 9.58
C ASP A 158 11.55 5.28 9.54
N GLN A 159 12.31 5.39 8.44
CA GLN A 159 13.52 4.61 8.20
C GLN A 159 14.66 5.00 9.15
N ARG A 160 14.54 6.10 9.90
CA ARG A 160 15.41 6.47 11.02
C ARG A 160 15.04 5.72 12.29
N VAL A 161 13.85 5.15 12.41
CA VAL A 161 13.46 4.30 13.54
C VAL A 161 13.70 2.85 13.18
N VAL A 162 13.12 2.41 12.07
CA VAL A 162 13.13 1.02 11.64
C VAL A 162 13.07 0.92 10.11
N ARG A 163 13.85 0.01 9.54
CA ARG A 163 13.87 -0.26 8.09
C ARG A 163 13.24 -1.61 7.78
N GLY A 164 12.79 -1.74 6.53
CA GLY A 164 12.15 -2.95 6.01
C GLY A 164 10.63 -2.98 6.20
N VAL A 165 10.08 -2.16 7.10
CA VAL A 165 8.63 -2.04 7.27
C VAL A 165 8.03 -1.16 6.17
N SER A 166 7.20 -1.80 5.35
CA SER A 166 6.48 -1.20 4.22
C SER A 166 5.07 -0.73 4.64
N ASN A 167 4.36 0.02 3.81
CA ASN A 167 2.95 0.41 4.02
C ASN A 167 2.02 -0.81 4.12
N VAL A 168 2.34 -1.89 3.40
CA VAL A 168 1.60 -3.15 3.48
C VAL A 168 1.88 -3.77 4.85
N PHE A 169 3.17 -3.92 5.19
CA PHE A 169 3.61 -4.51 6.45
C PHE A 169 3.09 -3.74 7.66
N ARG A 170 3.11 -2.40 7.68
CA ARG A 170 2.58 -1.63 8.82
C ARG A 170 1.11 -1.97 9.09
N CYS A 171 0.29 -2.13 8.04
CA CYS A 171 -1.12 -2.47 8.21
C CYS A 171 -1.27 -3.86 8.82
N GLU A 172 -0.53 -4.84 8.30
CA GLU A 172 -0.57 -6.22 8.76
C GLU A 172 -0.01 -6.37 10.19
N ILE A 173 1.10 -5.70 10.51
CA ILE A 173 1.73 -5.70 11.84
C ILE A 173 0.78 -5.09 12.87
N LEU A 174 0.22 -3.91 12.58
CA LEU A 174 -0.72 -3.24 13.50
C LEU A 174 -2.00 -4.04 13.68
N TRP A 175 -2.49 -4.68 12.62
CA TRP A 175 -3.62 -5.59 12.73
C TRP A 175 -3.27 -6.79 13.62
N ALA A 176 -2.11 -7.42 13.39
CA ALA A 176 -1.68 -8.59 14.15
C ALA A 176 -1.49 -8.27 15.65
N CYS A 177 -0.98 -7.09 15.99
CA CYS A 177 -0.80 -6.62 17.37
C CYS A 177 -2.06 -5.98 18.00
N GLU A 178 -3.20 -5.97 17.30
CA GLU A 178 -4.43 -5.30 17.78
C GLU A 178 -4.24 -3.80 18.10
N MET A 179 -3.20 -3.20 17.52
CA MET A 179 -2.80 -1.82 17.74
C MET A 179 -3.63 -0.89 16.87
N HIS A 180 -4.25 0.12 17.48
CA HIS A 180 -4.95 1.15 16.73
C HIS A 180 -3.94 1.94 15.89
N PRO A 181 -4.15 2.17 14.58
CA PRO A 181 -3.12 2.81 13.75
C PRO A 181 -2.77 4.24 14.17
N TRP A 182 -3.76 4.95 14.72
CA TRP A 182 -3.58 6.29 15.28
C TRP A 182 -3.13 6.29 16.75
N ALA A 183 -2.74 5.16 17.33
CA ALA A 183 -2.16 5.16 18.67
C ALA A 183 -0.93 6.08 18.69
N ASN A 184 -0.90 7.04 19.61
CA ASN A 184 0.23 7.96 19.72
C ASN A 184 1.43 7.20 20.27
N ILE A 185 2.61 7.36 19.67
CA ILE A 185 3.84 6.73 20.15
C ILE A 185 4.16 7.08 21.61
N GLY A 186 3.69 8.26 22.04
CA GLY A 186 3.70 8.76 23.41
C GLY A 186 3.07 7.84 24.44
N THR A 187 2.03 7.10 24.08
CA THR A 187 1.24 6.26 25.01
C THR A 187 1.77 4.84 25.10
N LEU A 188 2.56 4.38 24.12
CA LEU A 188 3.13 3.04 24.11
C LEU A 188 4.21 2.88 25.18
N LYS A 189 4.19 1.72 25.83
CA LYS A 189 5.22 1.27 26.76
C LYS A 189 6.30 0.53 25.99
N ARG A 190 7.52 0.51 26.55
CA ARG A 190 8.66 -0.21 25.97
C ARG A 190 8.34 -1.68 25.64
N ALA A 191 7.61 -2.37 26.50
CA ALA A 191 7.21 -3.76 26.27
C ALA A 191 6.30 -3.91 25.03
N GLU A 192 5.39 -2.96 24.80
CA GLU A 192 4.49 -2.96 23.64
C GLU A 192 5.26 -2.64 22.35
N CYS A 193 6.21 -1.68 22.40
CA CYS A 193 7.12 -1.41 21.28
C CYS A 193 7.96 -2.65 20.93
N ARG A 194 8.47 -3.36 21.94
CA ARG A 194 9.24 -4.60 21.76
C ARG A 194 8.41 -5.69 21.11
N GLU A 195 7.19 -5.93 21.59
CA GLU A 195 6.27 -6.92 21.02
C GLU A 195 5.97 -6.60 19.55
N LEU A 196 5.62 -5.34 19.26
CA LEU A 196 5.34 -4.84 17.92
C LEU A 196 6.51 -5.07 16.96
N LEU A 197 7.73 -4.68 17.35
CA LEU A 197 8.92 -4.79 16.51
C LEU A 197 9.44 -6.23 16.38
N THR A 198 9.26 -7.06 17.42
CA THR A 198 9.59 -8.49 17.34
C THR A 198 8.69 -9.18 16.34
N LEU A 199 7.37 -8.93 16.40
CA LEU A 199 6.44 -9.47 15.42
C LEU A 199 6.73 -8.94 14.01
N ALA A 200 7.05 -7.66 13.88
CA ALA A 200 7.44 -7.08 12.59
C ALA A 200 8.66 -7.79 11.99
N HIS A 201 9.69 -8.07 12.79
CA HIS A 201 10.86 -8.83 12.37
C HIS A 201 10.49 -10.24 11.91
N GLU A 202 9.72 -10.99 12.71
CA GLU A 202 9.26 -12.34 12.37
C GLU A 202 8.46 -12.37 11.05
N MET A 203 7.56 -11.42 10.85
CA MET A 203 6.76 -11.31 9.63
C MET A 203 7.64 -10.96 8.41
N LEU A 204 8.66 -10.11 8.58
CA LEU A 204 9.59 -9.76 7.50
C LEU A 204 10.53 -10.91 7.15
N GLN A 205 10.97 -11.71 8.12
CA GLN A 205 11.73 -12.93 7.86
C GLN A 205 10.91 -13.95 7.06
N ASN A 206 9.58 -13.97 7.25
CA ASN A 206 8.65 -14.85 6.55
C ASN A 206 7.87 -14.14 5.44
N ALA A 207 8.39 -13.02 4.91
CA ALA A 207 7.65 -12.11 4.04
C ALA A 207 7.00 -12.79 2.83
N ASP A 208 7.65 -13.80 2.25
CA ASP A 208 7.12 -14.53 1.09
C ASP A 208 5.81 -15.26 1.45
N THR A 209 5.71 -15.85 2.64
CA THR A 209 4.47 -16.49 3.11
C THR A 209 3.48 -15.47 3.68
N SER A 210 3.97 -14.46 4.41
CA SER A 210 3.10 -13.46 5.04
C SER A 210 2.37 -12.58 4.03
N LEU A 211 2.95 -12.29 2.86
CA LEU A 211 2.33 -11.48 1.82
C LEU A 211 1.36 -12.25 0.92
N ASP A 212 1.46 -13.58 0.86
CA ASP A 212 0.51 -14.42 0.12
C ASP A 212 -0.91 -14.36 0.71
N HIS A 213 -1.03 -14.05 2.01
CA HIS A 213 -2.29 -14.02 2.75
C HIS A 213 -2.44 -12.77 3.61
N LEU A 214 -2.66 -11.63 2.96
CA LEU A 214 -2.94 -10.35 3.64
C LEU A 214 -4.24 -10.43 4.47
N ALA A 215 -4.14 -10.15 5.77
CA ALA A 215 -5.23 -10.22 6.72
C ALA A 215 -6.07 -8.95 6.76
N ILE A 216 -5.51 -7.79 6.39
CA ILE A 216 -6.22 -6.50 6.40
C ILE A 216 -5.97 -5.65 5.15
N TYR A 217 -4.76 -5.64 4.60
CA TYR A 217 -4.37 -4.79 3.50
C TYR A 217 -5.08 -5.17 2.20
N GLY A 218 -5.57 -4.18 1.45
CA GLY A 218 -6.35 -4.42 0.24
C GLY A 218 -7.72 -5.09 0.47
N ARG A 219 -8.18 -5.22 1.73
CA ARG A 219 -9.45 -5.89 2.08
C ARG A 219 -10.61 -4.94 2.34
N GLN A 220 -10.58 -3.72 1.80
CA GLN A 220 -11.69 -2.77 1.95
C GLN A 220 -13.04 -3.41 1.58
N GLY A 221 -14.03 -3.23 2.44
CA GLY A 221 -15.38 -3.78 2.24
C GLY A 221 -15.51 -5.27 2.57
N LYS A 222 -14.42 -5.97 2.90
CA LYS A 222 -14.46 -7.36 3.38
C LYS A 222 -14.52 -7.39 4.90
N SER A 223 -15.18 -8.42 5.44
CA SER A 223 -15.19 -8.69 6.89
C SER A 223 -13.79 -9.06 7.38
N CYS A 224 -13.41 -8.49 8.53
CA CYS A 224 -12.19 -8.84 9.25
C CYS A 224 -12.23 -10.32 9.65
N ALA A 225 -11.13 -11.04 9.41
CA ALA A 225 -11.03 -12.46 9.76
C ALA A 225 -11.03 -12.72 11.28
N ARG A 226 -10.66 -11.73 12.10
CA ARG A 226 -10.65 -11.83 13.57
C ARG A 226 -12.03 -11.61 14.19
N CYS A 227 -12.72 -10.53 13.82
CA CYS A 227 -13.93 -10.08 14.53
C CYS A 227 -15.15 -9.83 13.63
N GLY A 228 -15.05 -10.04 12.31
CA GLY A 228 -16.16 -9.86 11.37
C GLY A 228 -16.49 -8.41 10.97
N VAL A 229 -16.02 -7.41 11.72
CA VAL A 229 -16.20 -5.99 11.38
C VAL A 229 -15.53 -5.66 10.05
N VAL A 230 -16.20 -4.90 9.19
CA VAL A 230 -15.69 -4.54 7.86
C VAL A 230 -14.41 -3.73 7.95
N ALA A 231 -13.38 -4.13 7.19
CA ALA A 231 -12.12 -3.43 7.09
C ALA A 231 -12.34 -2.00 6.56
N LYS A 232 -11.77 -1.03 7.28
CA LYS A 232 -11.77 0.39 6.94
C LYS A 232 -10.55 0.71 6.09
N VAL A 233 -10.69 1.76 5.29
CA VAL A 233 -9.61 2.38 4.54
C VAL A 233 -9.68 3.88 4.76
N ASN A 234 -8.53 4.52 4.84
CA ASN A 234 -8.39 5.96 4.81
C ASN A 234 -6.97 6.30 4.34
N HIS A 235 -6.72 7.58 4.06
CA HIS A 235 -5.35 8.06 3.91
C HIS A 235 -4.78 8.47 5.26
N HIS A 236 -3.47 8.29 5.43
CA HIS A 236 -2.77 8.48 6.69
C HIS A 236 -1.39 9.11 6.49
N GLY A 237 -0.99 9.95 7.45
CA GLY A 237 0.30 10.64 7.45
C GLY A 237 0.39 11.79 6.44
N GLU A 238 1.50 12.53 6.49
CA GLU A 238 1.76 13.64 5.56
C GLU A 238 1.92 13.17 4.11
N ALA A 239 2.47 11.96 3.92
CA ALA A 239 2.57 11.32 2.61
C ALA A 239 1.22 10.80 2.08
N ASN A 240 0.12 10.99 2.82
CA ASN A 240 -1.25 10.66 2.43
C ASN A 240 -1.39 9.22 1.92
N ARG A 241 -0.74 8.27 2.61
CA ARG A 241 -0.69 6.85 2.19
C ARG A 241 -1.97 6.13 2.56
N VAL A 242 -2.41 5.24 1.69
CA VAL A 242 -3.56 4.38 1.97
C VAL A 242 -3.27 3.45 3.16
N LEU A 243 -4.12 3.48 4.16
CA LEU A 243 -4.04 2.70 5.39
C LEU A 243 -5.30 1.85 5.53
N TYR A 244 -5.13 0.54 5.75
CA TYR A 244 -6.21 -0.40 6.00
C TYR A 244 -6.17 -0.85 7.46
N TRP A 245 -7.33 -0.88 8.13
CA TRP A 245 -7.42 -1.34 9.52
C TRP A 245 -8.81 -1.89 9.86
N CYS A 246 -8.91 -2.61 10.97
CA CYS A 246 -10.18 -3.08 11.53
C CYS A 246 -10.52 -2.33 12.81
N ALA A 247 -11.50 -1.43 12.75
CA ALA A 247 -11.99 -0.68 13.91
C ALA A 247 -12.67 -1.56 15.00
N GLY A 248 -12.90 -2.84 14.74
CA GLY A 248 -13.49 -3.76 15.71
C GLY A 248 -12.49 -4.44 16.63
N CYS A 249 -11.25 -4.68 16.15
CA CYS A 249 -10.25 -5.42 16.92
C CYS A 249 -8.91 -4.68 17.07
N GLN A 250 -8.68 -3.58 16.37
CA GLN A 250 -7.52 -2.72 16.59
C GLN A 250 -7.90 -1.59 17.54
N THR A 251 -8.06 -1.91 18.83
CA THR A 251 -8.57 -0.98 19.86
C THR A 251 -7.51 -0.61 20.89
N SER A 252 -6.36 -1.29 20.92
CA SER A 252 -5.26 -0.94 21.81
C SER A 252 -4.77 0.46 21.50
N HIS A 253 -4.71 1.30 22.55
CA HIS A 253 -4.33 2.72 22.46
C HIS A 253 -5.19 3.54 21.47
N GLU A 254 -6.47 3.18 21.27
CA GLU A 254 -7.40 4.03 20.50
C GLU A 254 -7.42 5.45 21.10
N PRO A 255 -7.12 6.51 20.31
CA PRO A 255 -7.09 7.88 20.81
C PRO A 255 -8.44 8.33 21.36
N LEU A 256 -8.43 8.97 22.53
CA LEU A 256 -9.64 9.51 23.19
C LEU A 256 -10.33 10.61 22.36
N VAL A 257 -9.54 11.40 21.63
CA VAL A 257 -10.03 12.28 20.58
C VAL A 257 -9.74 11.56 19.28
N ARG A 258 -10.79 11.12 18.59
CA ARG A 258 -10.64 10.68 17.20
C ARG A 258 -9.97 11.84 16.49
N PRO A 259 -8.74 11.70 15.97
CA PRO A 259 -8.11 12.77 15.23
C PRO A 259 -9.16 13.21 14.22
N ASN A 260 -9.45 14.52 14.19
CA ASN A 260 -10.38 15.09 13.23
C ASN A 260 -10.10 14.36 11.93
N PHE A 261 -11.09 13.64 11.43
CA PHE A 261 -11.07 13.12 10.07
C PHE A 261 -11.09 14.38 9.20
N THR A 262 -10.00 15.13 9.18
CA THR A 262 -9.73 16.15 8.20
C THR A 262 -9.52 15.31 6.97
N PRO A 263 -10.50 15.25 6.06
CA PRO A 263 -10.19 14.69 4.78
C PRO A 263 -9.12 15.63 4.25
N LEU A 264 -7.93 15.14 3.97
CA LEU A 264 -7.03 15.85 3.05
C LEU A 264 -7.70 15.77 1.67
N TYR A 265 -8.81 16.50 1.51
CA TYR A 265 -9.24 17.07 0.26
C TYR A 265 -8.14 18.08 -0.11
N ILE A 266 -7.01 17.58 -0.60
CA ILE A 266 -6.43 18.26 -1.74
C ILE A 266 -7.46 18.01 -2.84
N GLU A 267 -8.10 19.06 -3.32
CA GLU A 267 -8.94 19.03 -4.52
C GLU A 267 -8.16 18.40 -5.68
N ARG A 268 -8.27 17.08 -5.80
CA ARG A 268 -8.08 16.32 -7.02
C ARG A 268 -9.30 15.45 -7.18
N ASP A 269 -10.43 16.09 -7.41
CA ASP A 269 -11.62 15.54 -8.06
C ASP A 269 -11.80 14.01 -7.92
N VAL A 270 -11.83 13.52 -6.67
CA VAL A 270 -12.30 12.16 -6.38
C VAL A 270 -13.80 12.30 -6.29
N SER A 271 -14.45 12.27 -7.45
CA SER A 271 -15.90 12.18 -7.52
C SER A 271 -16.34 11.05 -6.60
N MET A 272 -17.17 11.37 -5.62
CA MET A 272 -17.98 10.42 -4.86
C MET A 272 -18.54 9.34 -5.81
N GLY A 273 -17.90 8.17 -5.81
CA GLY A 273 -18.14 7.15 -6.85
C GLY A 273 -17.30 5.89 -6.73
N ASP A 274 -16.30 5.86 -5.84
CA ASP A 274 -15.41 4.71 -5.60
C ASP A 274 -16.07 3.60 -4.79
N SER A 275 -17.20 3.12 -5.29
CA SER A 275 -17.65 1.76 -5.04
C SER A 275 -16.90 0.84 -6.00
N HIS A 276 -16.00 0.03 -5.44
CA HIS A 276 -15.47 -1.17 -6.07
C HIS A 276 -16.58 -1.89 -6.87
N PRO A 277 -16.35 -2.44 -8.07
CA PRO A 277 -17.40 -3.07 -8.88
C PRO A 277 -18.20 -4.15 -8.10
N ALA A 278 -17.53 -4.89 -7.21
CA ALA A 278 -18.19 -5.84 -6.30
C ALA A 278 -19.13 -5.18 -5.28
N ALA A 279 -18.86 -3.94 -4.84
CA ALA A 279 -19.77 -3.19 -3.97
C ALA A 279 -21.02 -2.71 -4.72
N LYS A 280 -20.90 -2.36 -6.01
CA LYS A 280 -22.07 -2.04 -6.85
C LYS A 280 -22.95 -3.27 -7.11
N GLN A 281 -22.34 -4.43 -7.33
CA GLN A 281 -23.05 -5.70 -7.56
C GLN A 281 -23.77 -6.18 -6.29
N PHE A 282 -23.12 -6.07 -5.12
CA PHE A 282 -23.73 -6.39 -3.82
C PHE A 282 -24.86 -5.43 -3.43
N MET A 283 -24.70 -4.12 -3.69
CA MET A 283 -25.76 -3.13 -3.44
C MET A 283 -26.97 -3.30 -4.38
N SER A 284 -26.75 -3.69 -5.65
CA SER A 284 -27.87 -4.00 -6.57
C SER A 284 -28.64 -5.25 -6.15
N GLU A 285 -27.96 -6.25 -5.56
CA GLU A 285 -28.59 -7.45 -5.02
C GLU A 285 -29.37 -7.17 -3.73
N ILE A 286 -28.92 -6.24 -2.87
CA ILE A 286 -29.66 -5.83 -1.68
C ILE A 286 -30.92 -5.02 -2.03
N ILE A 287 -30.86 -4.17 -3.06
CA ILE A 287 -32.00 -3.37 -3.51
C ILE A 287 -33.06 -4.27 -4.17
N SER A 288 -32.66 -5.24 -5.00
CA SER A 288 -33.60 -6.18 -5.61
C SER A 288 -34.25 -7.14 -4.60
N LEU A 289 -33.58 -7.44 -3.49
CA LEU A 289 -34.17 -8.22 -2.38
C LEU A 289 -35.17 -7.44 -1.52
N ARG A 290 -35.17 -6.10 -1.59
CA ARG A 290 -36.12 -5.24 -0.86
C ARG A 290 -37.40 -4.95 -1.64
N ASP A 291 -37.36 -5.03 -2.97
CA ASP A 291 -38.53 -4.76 -3.83
C ASP A 291 -39.39 -6.03 -4.11
N VAL A 292 -39.02 -7.18 -3.55
CA VAL A 292 -39.77 -8.46 -3.65
C VAL A 292 -40.34 -8.89 -2.28
N GLY A 293 -40.36 -7.98 -1.29
CA GLY A 293 -40.96 -8.19 0.04
C GLY A 293 -42.22 -7.37 0.24
#